data_AF-A0A2E0J2W5-F1
#
_entry.id   AF-A0A2E0J2W5-F1
#
_cell.length_a   1.000
_cell.length_b   1.000
_cell.length_c   1.000
_cell.angle_alpha   90.00
_cell.angle_beta   90.00
_cell.angle_gamma   90.00
#
_symmetry.space_group_name_H-M   'P 1'
#
loop_
_entity.id
_entity.type
_entity.pdbx_description
1 polymer ?
#
loop_
_entity_poly.entity_id
_entity_poly.type
_entity_poly.pdbx_seq_one_letter_code
_entity_poly.pdbx_strand_id
1 'polypeptide(L)'
;MWKPIAIITAIVAVVMAGIIFWLARDPGQVNAERASAAIEQPADTETTTEAGANAPASSNGATAAGDAANAQAATAPKGFCERDFEQVEAREADVADLQAAGGLVHIFEREARLEDPYGCADFYLAHGLDVDAVDERDDTEPLTGLFYAIQRNDSKMLRFMIAHDADLEKRAGAKDTRAMGYAYYLALKDQRIDRNEIIGILDGALTRQAAAADSS
;
A
#
# COMPACT_ATOMS: atom_id res chain seq x y z
N MET A 1 -18.00 24.64 -53.87
CA MET A 1 -18.04 23.28 -53.28
C MET A 1 -16.63 22.91 -52.77
N TRP A 2 -16.15 23.56 -51.69
CA TRP A 2 -14.74 23.40 -51.23
C TRP A 2 -14.59 23.39 -49.69
N LYS A 3 -15.71 23.31 -48.96
CA LYS A 3 -15.73 23.37 -47.48
C LYS A 3 -15.24 22.10 -46.74
N PRO A 4 -15.29 20.86 -47.27
CA PRO A 4 -14.90 19.69 -46.46
C PRO A 4 -13.37 19.52 -46.36
N ILE A 5 -12.59 20.01 -47.34
CA ILE A 5 -11.14 19.84 -47.35
C ILE A 5 -10.48 20.70 -46.27
N ALA A 6 -10.92 21.95 -46.09
CA ALA A 6 -10.35 22.86 -45.09
C ALA A 6 -10.55 22.39 -43.64
N ILE A 7 -11.63 21.66 -43.36
CA ILE A 7 -11.93 21.13 -42.02
C ILE A 7 -10.98 19.97 -41.69
N ILE A 8 -10.71 19.09 -42.67
CA ILE A 8 -9.81 17.96 -42.48
C ILE A 8 -8.36 18.46 -42.22
N THR A 9 -7.90 19.48 -42.95
CA THR A 9 -6.56 20.05 -42.71
C THR A 9 -6.43 20.68 -41.33
N ALA A 10 -7.47 21.34 -40.82
CA ALA A 10 -7.46 21.92 -39.49
C ALA A 10 -7.39 20.85 -38.38
N ILE A 11 -8.13 19.75 -38.53
CA ILE A 11 -8.10 18.63 -37.58
C ILE A 11 -6.73 17.97 -37.55
N VAL A 12 -6.13 17.72 -38.72
CA VAL A 12 -4.79 17.12 -38.81
C VAL A 12 -3.73 18.03 -38.17
N ALA A 13 -3.82 19.35 -38.36
CA ALA A 13 -2.88 20.30 -37.75
C ALA A 13 -2.96 20.30 -36.21
N VAL A 14 -4.17 20.21 -35.65
CA VAL A 14 -4.36 20.17 -34.18
C VAL A 14 -3.84 18.87 -33.59
N VAL A 15 -4.08 17.73 -34.24
CA VAL A 15 -3.56 16.43 -33.80
C VAL A 15 -2.03 16.41 -33.84
N MET A 16 -1.42 16.93 -34.91
CA MET A 16 0.04 17.01 -35.03
C MET A 16 0.65 17.94 -33.97
N ALA A 17 0.02 19.07 -33.67
CA ALA A 17 0.48 19.98 -32.61
C ALA A 17 0.38 19.33 -31.21
N GLY A 18 -0.67 18.56 -30.95
CA GLY A 18 -0.82 17.81 -29.69
C GLY A 18 0.24 16.72 -29.50
N ILE A 19 0.58 16.00 -30.57
CA ILE A 19 1.63 14.96 -30.54
C ILE A 19 3.01 15.59 -30.30
N ILE A 20 3.31 16.72 -30.95
CA ILE A 20 4.58 17.44 -30.73
C ILE A 20 4.67 17.97 -29.30
N PHE A 21 3.57 18.54 -28.76
CA PHE A 21 3.53 19.02 -27.39
C PHE A 21 3.68 17.89 -26.36
N TRP A 22 3.16 16.71 -26.65
CA TRP A 22 3.30 15.53 -25.80
C TRP A 22 4.72 14.94 -25.84
N LEU A 23 5.36 14.95 -27.01
CA LEU A 23 6.75 14.48 -27.17
C LEU A 23 7.81 15.47 -26.66
N ALA A 24 7.50 16.76 -26.55
CA ALA A 24 8.41 17.78 -26.03
C ALA A 24 8.41 17.92 -24.51
N ARG A 25 7.61 17.12 -23.78
CA ARG A 25 7.54 17.16 -22.31
C ARG A 25 8.53 16.15 -21.74
N ASP A 26 9.79 16.57 -21.57
CA ASP A 26 10.82 15.80 -20.87
C ASP A 26 10.42 15.49 -19.42
N PRO A 27 10.37 14.21 -19.00
CA PRO A 27 10.20 13.83 -17.60
C PRO A 27 11.58 13.74 -16.95
N GLY A 28 12.15 14.87 -16.56
CA GLY A 28 13.42 14.81 -15.86
C GLY A 28 14.06 16.15 -15.64
N GLN A 29 13.59 16.89 -14.63
CA GLN A 29 14.36 17.81 -13.80
C GLN A 29 13.56 18.16 -12.55
N VAL A 30 13.54 17.24 -11.59
CA VAL A 30 13.40 17.58 -10.17
C VAL A 30 14.45 16.75 -9.44
N ASN A 31 15.28 17.46 -8.67
CA ASN A 31 16.29 16.95 -7.75
C ASN A 31 17.73 16.82 -8.30
N ALA A 32 18.35 17.96 -8.63
CA ALA A 32 19.82 18.07 -8.69
C ALA A 32 20.38 19.29 -7.92
N GLU A 33 19.57 19.95 -7.07
CA GLU A 33 20.02 21.08 -6.24
C GLU A 33 19.66 20.86 -4.77
N ARG A 34 20.43 20.00 -4.08
CA ARG A 34 20.62 20.09 -2.62
C ARG A 34 21.88 19.39 -2.09
N ALA A 35 22.67 18.75 -2.94
CA ALA A 35 23.93 18.13 -2.55
C ALA A 35 25.11 19.06 -2.85
N SER A 36 25.22 20.21 -2.17
CA SER A 36 26.43 21.06 -2.17
C SER A 36 26.32 22.18 -1.12
N ALA A 37 26.40 21.84 0.17
CA ALA A 37 26.83 22.81 1.18
C ALA A 37 27.31 22.10 2.43
N ALA A 38 28.65 22.12 2.62
CA ALA A 38 29.39 22.02 3.88
C ALA A 38 29.20 20.71 4.68
N ILE A 39 30.26 20.03 5.12
CA ILE A 39 31.21 20.52 6.12
C ILE A 39 32.57 19.79 5.94
N GLU A 40 33.65 20.58 5.95
CA GLU A 40 35.05 20.17 6.10
C GLU A 40 35.35 19.63 7.52
N GLN A 41 36.34 18.72 7.56
CA GLN A 41 37.06 18.04 8.65
C GLN A 41 37.58 18.95 9.82
N PRO A 42 38.28 18.45 10.88
CA PRO A 42 38.72 17.07 11.22
C PRO A 42 38.47 16.65 12.69
N ALA A 43 38.66 15.36 12.99
CA ALA A 43 38.97 14.91 14.34
C ALA A 43 40.06 13.84 14.30
N ASP A 44 41.29 14.25 14.62
CA ASP A 44 42.33 13.36 15.14
C ASP A 44 42.15 13.27 16.66
N THR A 45 42.24 12.07 17.23
CA THR A 45 43.23 11.68 18.24
C THR A 45 42.83 10.33 18.85
N GLU A 46 43.81 9.46 18.88
CA GLU A 46 43.76 8.05 19.24
C GLU A 46 44.10 7.85 20.74
N THR A 47 43.55 6.76 21.30
CA THR A 47 44.14 5.84 22.30
C THR A 47 44.01 6.03 23.84
N THR A 48 43.70 4.85 24.43
CA THR A 48 44.19 4.18 25.67
C THR A 48 43.44 4.32 27.00
N THR A 49 42.85 3.17 27.44
CA THR A 49 42.91 2.45 28.75
C THR A 49 42.67 3.26 30.04
N GLU A 50 41.97 2.80 31.09
CA GLU A 50 42.06 1.55 31.85
C GLU A 50 40.95 1.50 32.94
N ALA A 51 40.81 0.35 33.62
CA ALA A 51 39.80 0.00 34.61
C ALA A 51 39.89 0.74 35.96
N GLY A 52 38.77 0.76 36.72
CA GLY A 52 38.79 1.12 38.14
C GLY A 52 37.41 1.17 38.79
N ALA A 53 37.10 0.18 39.62
CA ALA A 53 35.92 0.11 40.48
C ALA A 53 35.93 1.19 41.58
N ASN A 54 34.75 1.68 41.98
CA ASN A 54 34.29 1.79 43.38
C ASN A 54 32.96 2.55 43.50
N ALA A 55 31.98 1.91 44.14
CA ALA A 55 30.95 2.57 44.97
C ALA A 55 31.54 2.70 46.41
N PRO A 56 31.05 3.55 47.36
CA PRO A 56 29.62 3.74 47.66
C PRO A 56 29.15 5.12 48.19
N ALA A 57 27.82 5.21 48.37
CA ALA A 57 27.05 5.92 49.41
C ALA A 57 26.83 7.46 49.39
N SER A 58 25.52 7.78 49.29
CA SER A 58 24.74 8.69 50.17
C SER A 58 24.87 10.22 50.05
N SER A 59 23.80 10.89 49.62
CA SER A 59 22.89 11.68 50.49
C SER A 59 22.23 12.87 49.79
N ASN A 60 20.91 12.96 49.99
CA ASN A 60 20.00 14.12 50.10
C ASN A 60 20.20 15.42 49.29
N GLY A 61 19.11 15.85 48.64
CA GLY A 61 18.59 17.22 48.91
C GLY A 61 18.28 18.11 47.71
N ALA A 62 17.00 18.18 47.36
CA ALA A 62 16.21 19.40 47.11
C ALA A 62 16.46 20.30 45.87
N THR A 63 15.33 20.48 45.16
CA THR A 63 14.77 21.73 44.57
C THR A 63 15.18 22.21 43.17
N ALA A 64 14.15 22.16 42.32
CA ALA A 64 13.59 23.28 41.54
C ALA A 64 14.03 23.45 40.08
N ALA A 65 12.98 23.35 39.24
CA ALA A 65 12.67 24.19 38.09
C ALA A 65 13.64 24.15 36.90
N GLY A 66 13.15 23.58 35.81
CA GLY A 66 13.73 23.75 34.48
C GLY A 66 13.06 22.86 33.46
N ASP A 67 12.13 23.45 32.72
CA ASP A 67 11.78 23.11 31.35
C ASP A 67 10.91 21.86 31.11
N ALA A 68 9.62 22.08 31.41
CA ALA A 68 8.54 21.56 30.60
C ALA A 68 8.66 22.07 29.15
N ALA A 69 8.10 21.28 28.24
CA ALA A 69 7.98 21.51 26.81
C ALA A 69 9.22 21.15 25.98
N ASN A 70 9.63 19.87 26.09
CA ASN A 70 9.97 19.12 24.89
C ASN A 70 8.76 19.21 23.95
N ALA A 71 8.81 20.16 23.02
CA ALA A 71 7.83 20.28 21.96
C ALA A 71 7.89 18.96 21.20
N GLN A 72 6.89 18.09 21.44
CA GLN A 72 6.61 16.98 20.55
C GLN A 72 6.58 17.57 19.15
N ALA A 73 7.63 17.28 18.38
CA ALA A 73 7.57 17.34 16.93
C ALA A 73 6.29 16.59 16.58
N ALA A 74 5.33 17.28 15.99
CA ALA A 74 4.06 16.69 15.59
C ALA A 74 4.38 15.54 14.65
N THR A 75 4.49 14.34 15.20
CA THR A 75 4.64 13.12 14.44
C THR A 75 3.42 13.07 13.56
N ALA A 76 3.62 12.92 12.24
CA ALA A 76 2.54 12.74 11.30
C ALA A 76 1.52 11.72 11.88
N PRO A 77 0.21 11.95 11.73
CA PRO A 77 -0.79 11.07 12.30
C PRO A 77 -0.48 9.62 11.88
N LYS A 78 -0.34 8.73 12.86
CA LYS A 78 -0.09 7.32 12.62
C LYS A 78 -1.29 6.74 11.83
N GLY A 79 -1.02 5.88 10.86
CA GLY A 79 -2.08 5.23 10.08
C GLY A 79 -2.84 4.19 10.89
N PHE A 80 -3.79 3.52 10.24
CA PHE A 80 -4.67 2.51 10.86
C PHE A 80 -3.91 1.39 11.58
N CYS A 81 -2.77 0.97 11.03
CA CYS A 81 -1.99 -0.18 11.50
C CYS A 81 -0.79 0.20 12.37
N GLU A 82 -0.43 1.48 12.41
CA GLU A 82 0.73 2.00 13.16
C GLU A 82 0.34 2.51 14.57
N ARG A 83 -0.96 2.52 14.89
CA ARG A 83 -1.51 2.90 16.20
C ARG A 83 -1.33 1.78 17.25
N ASP A 84 -1.48 2.17 18.51
CA ASP A 84 -1.36 1.27 19.65
C ASP A 84 -2.53 0.25 19.69
N PHE A 85 -2.19 -1.04 19.74
CA PHE A 85 -3.15 -2.14 19.72
C PHE A 85 -3.90 -2.31 21.06
N GLU A 86 -3.46 -1.64 22.14
CA GLU A 86 -4.16 -1.65 23.43
C GLU A 86 -5.46 -0.83 23.42
N GLN A 87 -5.69 0.00 22.39
CA GLN A 87 -6.87 0.86 22.25
C GLN A 87 -7.92 0.24 21.32
N VAL A 88 -8.46 -0.92 21.69
CA VAL A 88 -9.38 -1.72 20.86
C VAL A 88 -10.62 -0.92 20.42
N GLU A 89 -11.34 -0.27 21.36
CA GLU A 89 -12.57 0.48 21.06
C GLU A 89 -12.34 1.61 20.03
N ALA A 90 -11.19 2.29 20.13
CA ALA A 90 -10.84 3.35 19.18
C ALA A 90 -10.58 2.80 17.77
N ARG A 91 -10.09 1.55 17.66
CA ARG A 91 -9.82 0.90 16.38
C ARG A 91 -11.04 0.28 15.74
N GLU A 92 -11.96 -0.26 16.53
CA GLU A 92 -13.25 -0.73 16.02
C GLU A 92 -14.03 0.40 15.35
N ALA A 93 -13.96 1.61 15.91
CA ALA A 93 -14.58 2.80 15.31
C ALA A 93 -13.99 3.15 13.93
N ASP A 94 -12.74 2.78 13.65
CA ASP A 94 -12.09 3.07 12.37
C ASP A 94 -12.54 2.15 11.23
N VAL A 95 -13.30 1.07 11.49
CA VAL A 95 -13.65 0.09 10.45
C VAL A 95 -14.32 0.78 9.25
N ALA A 96 -15.25 1.70 9.51
CA ALA A 96 -15.93 2.46 8.45
C ALA A 96 -14.98 3.42 7.70
N ASP A 97 -14.06 4.07 8.42
CA ASP A 97 -13.09 4.99 7.83
C ASP A 97 -12.06 4.23 6.98
N LEU A 98 -11.60 3.07 7.45
CA LEU A 98 -10.71 2.18 6.71
C LEU A 98 -11.41 1.64 5.45
N GLN A 99 -12.66 1.21 5.58
CA GLN A 99 -13.47 0.76 4.44
C GLN A 99 -13.55 1.86 3.37
N ALA A 100 -13.86 3.10 3.77
CA ALA A 100 -13.90 4.25 2.86
C ALA A 100 -12.53 4.61 2.27
N ALA A 101 -11.44 4.28 2.97
CA ALA A 101 -10.08 4.50 2.50
C ALA A 101 -9.55 3.41 1.55
N GLY A 102 -10.35 2.39 1.23
CA GLY A 102 -9.97 1.28 0.34
C GLY A 102 -9.85 -0.09 1.04
N GLY A 103 -10.27 -0.19 2.30
CA GLY A 103 -10.35 -1.45 3.04
C GLY A 103 -9.03 -2.21 3.11
N LEU A 104 -9.06 -3.49 2.74
CA LEU A 104 -7.87 -4.34 2.73
C LEU A 104 -6.81 -3.88 1.73
N VAL A 105 -7.20 -3.35 0.57
CA VAL A 105 -6.26 -2.85 -0.45
C VAL A 105 -5.40 -1.73 0.16
N HIS A 106 -6.03 -0.84 0.91
CA HIS A 106 -5.36 0.27 1.60
C HIS A 106 -4.30 -0.21 2.61
N ILE A 107 -4.55 -1.30 3.34
CA ILE A 107 -3.56 -1.90 4.25
C ILE A 107 -2.37 -2.43 3.45
N PHE A 108 -2.66 -3.27 2.45
CA PHE A 108 -1.61 -4.01 1.73
C PHE A 108 -0.79 -3.16 0.75
N GLU A 109 -1.32 -2.04 0.27
CA GLU A 109 -0.54 -1.05 -0.49
C GLU A 109 0.63 -0.46 0.31
N ARG A 110 0.48 -0.37 1.63
CA ARG A 110 1.52 0.16 2.53
C ARG A 110 2.25 -0.91 3.30
N GLU A 111 2.10 -2.18 2.92
CA GLU A 111 2.70 -3.34 3.59
C GLU A 111 4.18 -3.14 3.97
N ALA A 112 5.01 -2.56 3.10
CA ALA A 112 6.43 -2.35 3.36
C ALA A 112 6.74 -1.38 4.54
N ARG A 113 5.74 -0.63 5.01
CA ARG A 113 5.84 0.29 6.16
C ARG A 113 5.29 -0.32 7.44
N LEU A 114 4.61 -1.46 7.34
CA LEU A 114 3.94 -2.12 8.46
C LEU A 114 4.83 -3.25 8.99
N GLU A 115 4.92 -3.35 10.31
CA GLU A 115 5.60 -4.47 10.96
C GLU A 115 4.82 -5.78 10.75
N ASP A 116 3.49 -5.70 10.87
CA ASP A 116 2.59 -6.84 10.66
C ASP A 116 1.31 -6.44 9.90
N PRO A 117 1.34 -6.42 8.55
CA PRO A 117 0.16 -6.09 7.75
C PRO A 117 -0.95 -7.14 7.86
N TYR A 118 -0.59 -8.41 8.07
CA TYR A 118 -1.55 -9.52 8.14
C TYR A 118 -2.28 -9.52 9.49
N GLY A 119 -1.57 -9.33 10.61
CA GLY A 119 -2.20 -9.17 11.92
C GLY A 119 -3.05 -7.89 12.02
N CYS A 120 -2.66 -6.81 11.34
CA CYS A 120 -3.52 -5.64 11.21
C CYS A 120 -4.82 -5.96 10.44
N ALA A 121 -4.71 -6.65 9.30
CA ALA A 121 -5.86 -7.06 8.51
C ALA A 121 -6.77 -8.03 9.27
N ASP A 122 -6.20 -9.02 9.96
CA ASP A 122 -6.91 -9.98 10.83
C ASP A 122 -7.77 -9.26 11.87
N PHE A 123 -7.19 -8.27 12.55
CA PHE A 123 -7.91 -7.46 13.51
C PHE A 123 -9.13 -6.81 12.86
N TYR A 124 -8.94 -6.06 11.77
CA TYR A 124 -10.06 -5.33 11.17
C TYR A 124 -11.13 -6.27 10.59
N LEU A 125 -10.74 -7.41 10.02
CA LEU A 125 -11.68 -8.44 9.56
C LEU A 125 -12.49 -9.03 10.71
N ALA A 126 -11.85 -9.32 11.84
CA ALA A 126 -12.54 -9.79 13.05
C ALA A 126 -13.53 -8.75 13.61
N HIS A 127 -13.31 -7.47 13.32
CA HIS A 127 -14.16 -6.35 13.73
C HIS A 127 -15.10 -5.84 12.62
N GLY A 128 -15.32 -6.65 11.57
CA GLY A 128 -16.39 -6.40 10.59
C GLY A 128 -15.98 -5.57 9.38
N LEU A 129 -14.68 -5.38 9.13
CA LEU A 129 -14.22 -4.94 7.82
C LEU A 129 -14.65 -5.96 6.76
N ASP A 130 -15.20 -5.47 5.65
CA ASP A 130 -15.65 -6.33 4.56
C ASP A 130 -14.44 -6.85 3.77
N VAL A 131 -14.22 -8.16 3.74
CA VAL A 131 -13.14 -8.81 2.96
C VAL A 131 -13.30 -8.54 1.46
N ASP A 132 -14.54 -8.38 1.01
CA ASP A 132 -14.93 -8.18 -0.38
C ASP A 132 -15.13 -6.71 -0.73
N ALA A 133 -14.73 -5.80 0.16
CA ALA A 133 -14.71 -4.36 -0.09
C ALA A 133 -13.99 -4.06 -1.40
N VAL A 134 -14.61 -3.25 -2.26
CA VAL A 134 -13.94 -2.70 -3.45
C VAL A 134 -13.27 -1.40 -3.03
N ASP A 135 -12.00 -1.23 -3.39
CA ASP A 135 -11.32 0.05 -3.27
C ASP A 135 -11.82 1.02 -4.34
N GLU A 136 -12.67 1.96 -3.95
CA GLU A 136 -13.29 2.93 -4.89
C GLU A 136 -12.53 4.25 -5.01
N ARG A 137 -11.29 4.34 -4.50
CA ARG A 137 -10.51 5.57 -4.61
C ARG A 137 -10.21 5.90 -6.08
N ASP A 138 -10.44 7.16 -6.44
CA ASP A 138 -10.33 7.67 -7.82
C ASP A 138 -8.95 7.46 -8.47
N ASP A 139 -7.89 7.32 -7.68
CA ASP A 139 -6.52 7.13 -8.14
C ASP A 139 -6.11 5.66 -8.32
N THR A 140 -7.02 4.72 -8.08
CA THR A 140 -6.77 3.27 -8.14
C THR A 140 -7.75 2.53 -9.06
N GLU A 141 -7.40 1.30 -9.47
CA GLU A 141 -8.36 0.42 -10.14
C GLU A 141 -9.34 -0.14 -9.07
N PRO A 142 -10.65 -0.23 -9.35
CA PRO A 142 -11.63 -0.70 -8.38
C PRO A 142 -11.49 -2.19 -8.11
N LEU A 143 -10.60 -2.55 -7.19
CA LEU A 143 -10.23 -3.93 -6.87
C LEU A 143 -10.68 -4.27 -5.45
N THR A 144 -11.08 -5.53 -5.24
CA THR A 144 -11.13 -6.08 -3.88
C THR A 144 -9.74 -6.51 -3.42
N GLY A 145 -9.59 -6.82 -2.13
CA GLY A 145 -8.34 -7.39 -1.61
C GLY A 145 -7.89 -8.64 -2.38
N LEU A 146 -8.84 -9.51 -2.76
CA LEU A 146 -8.58 -10.69 -3.60
C LEU A 146 -7.99 -10.31 -4.96
N PHE A 147 -8.56 -9.32 -5.64
CA PHE A 147 -8.10 -8.88 -6.97
C PHE A 147 -6.75 -8.18 -6.90
N TYR A 148 -6.51 -7.41 -5.84
CA TYR A 148 -5.23 -6.77 -5.59
C TYR A 148 -4.10 -7.80 -5.40
N ALA A 149 -4.35 -8.88 -4.66
CA ALA A 149 -3.42 -10.00 -4.52
C ALA A 149 -3.09 -10.66 -5.88
N ILE A 150 -4.12 -10.87 -6.71
CA ILE A 150 -3.95 -11.39 -8.08
C ILE A 150 -3.10 -10.41 -8.91
N GLN A 151 -3.40 -9.12 -8.87
CA GLN A 151 -2.66 -8.10 -9.63
C GLN A 151 -1.16 -8.12 -9.30
N ARG A 152 -0.84 -8.16 -8.00
CA ARG A 152 0.52 -8.23 -7.46
C ARG A 152 1.25 -9.56 -7.67
N ASN A 153 0.54 -10.59 -8.13
CA ASN A 153 1.07 -11.95 -8.23
C ASN A 153 1.54 -12.48 -6.85
N ASP A 154 0.82 -12.11 -5.79
CA ASP A 154 1.18 -12.41 -4.41
C ASP A 154 0.38 -13.61 -3.89
N SER A 155 1.00 -14.79 -3.85
CA SER A 155 0.33 -16.02 -3.43
C SER A 155 0.04 -16.06 -1.94
N LYS A 156 0.81 -15.35 -1.10
CA LYS A 156 0.57 -15.28 0.35
C LYS A 156 -0.68 -14.44 0.62
N MET A 157 -0.76 -13.25 0.03
CA MET A 157 -1.92 -12.37 0.14
C MET A 157 -3.17 -13.03 -0.45
N LEU A 158 -3.03 -13.73 -1.57
CA LEU A 158 -4.15 -14.45 -2.17
C LEU A 158 -4.72 -15.52 -1.22
N ARG A 159 -3.85 -16.32 -0.60
CA ARG A 159 -4.26 -17.33 0.38
C ARG A 159 -4.89 -16.71 1.61
N PHE A 160 -4.40 -15.56 2.05
CA PHE A 160 -5.00 -14.81 3.15
C PHE A 160 -6.44 -14.42 2.83
N MET A 161 -6.70 -13.80 1.67
CA MET A 161 -8.07 -13.43 1.27
C MET A 161 -9.00 -14.66 1.23
N ILE A 162 -8.55 -15.77 0.66
CA ILE A 162 -9.32 -17.02 0.59
C ILE A 162 -9.59 -17.60 1.98
N ALA A 163 -8.64 -17.48 2.92
CA ALA A 163 -8.80 -17.97 4.28
C ALA A 163 -9.81 -17.16 5.11
N HIS A 164 -10.08 -15.92 4.70
CA HIS A 164 -11.10 -15.03 5.26
C HIS A 164 -12.37 -15.00 4.40
N ASP A 165 -12.66 -16.10 3.69
CA ASP A 165 -13.89 -16.31 2.94
C ASP A 165 -14.19 -15.27 1.84
N ALA A 166 -13.15 -14.68 1.24
CA ALA A 166 -13.33 -13.79 0.08
C ALA A 166 -14.11 -14.50 -1.04
N ASP A 167 -15.10 -13.80 -1.60
CA ASP A 167 -15.96 -14.31 -2.66
C ASP A 167 -15.19 -14.39 -4.00
N LEU A 168 -14.90 -15.61 -4.44
CA LEU A 168 -14.19 -15.89 -5.69
C LEU A 168 -15.02 -15.57 -6.94
N GLU A 169 -16.35 -15.50 -6.78
CA GLU A 169 -17.31 -15.19 -7.84
C GLU A 169 -17.66 -13.71 -7.90
N LYS A 170 -17.25 -12.92 -6.90
CA LYS A 170 -17.39 -11.46 -6.91
C LYS A 170 -16.64 -10.87 -8.09
N ARG A 171 -17.29 -9.90 -8.73
CA ARG A 171 -16.73 -9.17 -9.86
C ARG A 171 -16.08 -7.89 -9.39
N ALA A 172 -14.89 -7.62 -9.93
CA ALA A 172 -14.14 -6.40 -9.67
C ALA A 172 -13.18 -6.10 -10.82
N GLY A 173 -12.44 -5.00 -10.66
CA GLY A 173 -11.52 -4.45 -11.65
C GLY A 173 -12.24 -3.70 -12.77
N ALA A 174 -11.47 -3.02 -13.62
CA ALA A 174 -12.00 -2.19 -14.71
C ALA A 174 -12.84 -2.97 -15.74
N LYS A 175 -12.75 -4.30 -15.74
CA LYS A 175 -13.46 -5.20 -16.64
C LYS A 175 -14.66 -5.90 -16.01
N ASP A 176 -14.94 -5.63 -14.74
CA ASP A 176 -16.03 -6.29 -14.00
C ASP A 176 -16.02 -7.82 -14.18
N THR A 177 -14.84 -8.41 -13.99
CA THR A 177 -14.59 -9.84 -14.21
C THR A 177 -14.50 -10.57 -12.88
N ARG A 178 -14.66 -11.89 -12.88
CA ARG A 178 -14.37 -12.75 -11.72
C ARG A 178 -12.87 -12.96 -11.54
N ALA A 179 -12.46 -13.40 -10.35
CA ALA A 179 -11.06 -13.59 -9.95
C ALA A 179 -10.27 -14.45 -10.96
N MET A 180 -10.80 -15.61 -11.34
CA MET A 180 -10.15 -16.51 -12.30
C MET A 180 -9.98 -15.86 -13.68
N GLY A 181 -11.01 -15.14 -14.16
CA GLY A 181 -10.93 -14.40 -15.42
C GLY A 181 -9.90 -13.27 -15.40
N TYR A 182 -9.77 -12.58 -14.26
CA TYR A 182 -8.76 -11.53 -14.07
C TYR A 182 -7.34 -12.11 -14.10
N ALA A 183 -7.10 -13.24 -13.43
CA ALA A 183 -5.81 -13.92 -13.43
C ALA A 183 -5.36 -14.32 -14.84
N TYR A 184 -6.25 -14.92 -15.65
CA TYR A 184 -5.95 -15.24 -17.06
C TYR A 184 -5.72 -13.99 -17.90
N TYR A 185 -6.54 -12.95 -17.72
CA TYR A 185 -6.34 -11.68 -18.44
C TYR A 185 -4.94 -11.12 -18.19
N LEU A 186 -4.48 -11.08 -16.93
CA LEU A 186 -3.14 -10.58 -16.60
C LEU A 186 -2.03 -11.48 -17.14
N ALA A 187 -2.20 -12.80 -17.11
CA ALA A 187 -1.24 -13.75 -17.68
C ALA A 187 -1.08 -13.57 -19.20
N LEU A 188 -2.18 -13.28 -19.90
CA LEU A 188 -2.15 -12.98 -21.34
C LEU A 188 -1.60 -11.58 -21.64
N LYS A 189 -1.86 -10.60 -20.77
CA LYS A 189 -1.39 -9.22 -20.90
C LYS A 189 0.12 -9.11 -20.75
N ASP A 190 0.71 -9.84 -19.81
CA ASP A 190 2.16 -9.86 -19.60
C ASP A 190 2.67 -11.29 -19.36
N GLN A 191 3.10 -11.92 -20.45
CA GLN A 191 3.60 -13.30 -20.46
C GLN A 191 4.98 -13.46 -19.78
N ARG A 192 5.62 -12.36 -19.36
CA ARG A 192 6.89 -12.41 -18.64
C ARG A 192 6.71 -12.76 -17.16
N ILE A 193 5.51 -12.57 -16.63
CA ILE A 193 5.17 -12.85 -15.24
C ILE A 193 4.49 -14.22 -15.21
N ASP A 194 5.11 -15.19 -14.54
CA ASP A 194 4.47 -16.49 -14.30
C ASP A 194 3.37 -16.34 -13.24
N ARG A 195 2.14 -16.60 -13.66
CA ARG A 195 0.94 -16.54 -12.81
C ARG A 195 0.31 -17.92 -12.57
N ASN A 196 1.00 -19.00 -12.94
CA ASN A 196 0.50 -20.36 -12.80
C ASN A 196 0.19 -20.72 -11.34
N GLU A 197 0.99 -20.23 -10.38
CA GLU A 197 0.72 -20.44 -8.96
C GLU A 197 -0.61 -19.79 -8.53
N ILE A 198 -0.83 -18.53 -8.90
CA ILE A 198 -2.07 -17.80 -8.62
C ILE A 198 -3.27 -18.53 -9.23
N ILE A 199 -3.16 -18.93 -10.50
CA ILE A 199 -4.20 -19.68 -11.21
C ILE A 199 -4.50 -21.01 -10.49
N GLY A 200 -3.46 -21.75 -10.09
CA GLY A 200 -3.61 -23.02 -9.38
C GLY A 200 -4.26 -22.88 -7.99
N ILE A 201 -3.95 -21.80 -7.26
CA ILE A 201 -4.59 -21.50 -5.98
C ILE A 201 -6.08 -21.23 -6.16
N LEU A 202 -6.44 -20.40 -7.15
CA LEU A 202 -7.84 -20.06 -7.46
C LEU A 202 -8.62 -21.30 -7.92
N ASP A 203 -8.08 -22.08 -8.85
CA ASP A 203 -8.69 -23.31 -9.35
C ASP A 203 -9.00 -24.31 -8.21
N GLY A 204 -8.02 -24.52 -7.33
CA GLY A 204 -8.19 -25.37 -6.17
C GLY A 204 -9.23 -24.83 -5.17
N ALA A 205 -9.29 -23.50 -4.99
CA ALA A 205 -10.25 -22.88 -4.09
C ALA A 205 -11.69 -22.93 -4.63
N LEU A 206 -11.89 -22.64 -5.92
CA LEU A 206 -13.18 -22.78 -6.60
C LEU A 206 -13.70 -24.22 -6.55
N THR A 207 -12.82 -25.20 -6.79
CA THR A 207 -13.18 -26.62 -6.69
C THR A 207 -13.65 -26.99 -5.29
N ARG A 208 -12.99 -26.48 -4.23
CA ARG A 208 -13.40 -26.71 -2.85
C ARG A 208 -14.74 -26.05 -2.53
N GLN A 209 -14.96 -24.81 -2.98
CA GLN A 209 -16.23 -24.11 -2.78
C GLN A 209 -17.39 -24.82 -3.49
N ALA A 210 -17.19 -25.28 -4.73
CA ALA A 210 -18.18 -26.06 -5.45
C ALA A 210 -18.53 -27.37 -4.73
N ALA A 211 -17.52 -28.11 -4.25
CA ALA A 211 -17.74 -29.35 -3.50
C ALA A 211 -18.45 -29.11 -2.16
N ALA A 212 -18.18 -27.98 -1.49
CA ALA A 212 -18.87 -27.60 -0.26
C ALA A 212 -20.35 -27.28 -0.51
N ALA A 213 -20.66 -26.54 -1.59
CA ALA A 213 -22.03 -26.17 -1.96
C ALA A 213 -22.90 -27.40 -2.32
N ASP A 214 -22.31 -28.44 -2.92
CA ASP A 214 -23.02 -29.69 -3.23
C ASP A 214 -23.33 -30.54 -1.98
N SER A 215 -22.69 -30.24 -0.84
CA SER A 215 -22.82 -31.00 0.41
C SER A 215 -23.75 -30.39 1.46
N SER A 216 -24.27 -29.19 1.21
CA SER A 216 -25.16 -28.40 2.07
C SER A 216 -26.61 -28.44 1.58
#